data_AF-A0A2G6DP29-F1
#
_entry.id   AF-A0A2G6DP29-F1
#
_cell.length_a   1.000
_cell.length_b   1.000
_cell.length_c   1.000
_cell.angle_alpha   90.00
_cell.angle_beta   90.00
_cell.angle_gamma   90.00
#
_symmetry.space_group_name_H-M   'P 1'
#
loop_
_entity.id
_entity.type
_entity.pdbx_description
1 polymer ?
#
loop_
_entity_poly.entity_id
_entity_poly.type
_entity_poly.pdbx_seq_one_letter_code
_entity_poly.pdbx_strand_id
1 'polypeptide(L)'
;RYKDISVEKFRTHLAYFLNEIIPVAQEVGINMAVHPDDPPRPILGLPRIVSTIEDMQYFVETQPLAANGFTMCTGSYGVRADNDLVAMTEKFADRIYFAHLRSTCREENPLSFHEDCHLQGDVDMFNVVKALLTEEYKRKENGNYRLIPMRPDHGHQMLDDLHKKTNPGYSAIGRLKGLAEFRGLELALKKVYFEK
;
A
#
# COMPACT_ATOMS: atom_id res chain seq x y z
N ARG A 1 12.20 11.58 24.27
CA ARG A 1 12.46 11.90 22.85
C ARG A 1 11.08 12.01 22.18
N TYR A 2 10.81 12.97 21.29
CA TYR A 2 9.48 13.31 20.69
C TYR A 2 8.50 14.21 21.48
N LYS A 3 8.80 14.65 22.72
CA LYS A 3 7.88 15.45 23.56
C LYS A 3 7.31 16.70 22.86
N ASP A 4 8.14 17.37 22.05
CA ASP A 4 7.80 18.62 21.38
C ASP A 4 7.74 18.45 19.85
N ILE A 5 7.27 17.29 19.38
CA ILE A 5 7.08 16.98 17.95
C ILE A 5 5.58 16.81 17.66
N SER A 6 4.98 17.88 17.13
CA SER A 6 3.61 17.86 16.59
C SER A 6 3.57 17.21 15.20
N VAL A 7 2.38 17.02 14.66
CA VAL A 7 2.16 16.57 13.27
C VAL A 7 2.85 17.50 12.28
N GLU A 8 2.69 18.82 12.45
CA GLU A 8 3.28 19.84 11.57
C GLU A 8 4.79 19.81 11.63
N LYS A 9 5.36 19.72 12.84
CA LYS A 9 6.82 19.62 13.00
C LYS A 9 7.37 18.31 12.45
N PHE A 10 6.62 17.21 12.55
CA PHE A 10 7.05 15.97 11.94
C PHE A 10 7.00 16.04 10.40
N ARG A 11 5.98 16.70 9.86
CA ARG A 11 5.86 17.00 8.43
C ARG A 11 7.01 17.89 7.91
N THR A 12 7.49 18.87 8.68
CA THR A 12 8.68 19.65 8.25
C THR A 12 9.95 18.82 8.22
N HIS A 13 10.13 17.86 9.15
CA HIS A 13 11.25 16.92 9.10
C HIS A 13 11.15 15.99 7.89
N LEU A 14 9.94 15.51 7.57
CA LEU A 14 9.70 14.72 6.36
C LEU A 14 10.01 15.52 5.10
N ALA A 15 9.54 16.77 5.03
CA ALA A 15 9.83 17.66 3.90
C ALA A 15 11.32 17.87 3.68
N TYR A 16 12.08 18.09 4.77
CA TYR A 16 13.53 18.16 4.70
C TYR A 16 14.13 16.88 4.09
N PHE A 17 13.74 15.70 4.60
CA PHE A 17 14.21 14.42 4.06
C PHE A 17 13.88 14.22 2.58
N LEU A 18 12.63 14.52 2.17
CA LEU A 18 12.20 14.35 0.78
C LEU A 18 12.95 15.30 -0.17
N ASN A 19 13.18 16.54 0.25
CA ASN A 19 13.89 17.52 -0.57
C ASN A 19 15.36 17.18 -0.80
N GLU A 20 15.98 16.43 0.12
CA GLU A 20 17.35 15.93 -0.06
C GLU A 20 17.41 14.64 -0.89
N ILE A 21 16.49 13.69 -0.65
CA ILE A 21 16.60 12.33 -1.22
C ILE A 21 15.93 12.17 -2.58
N ILE A 22 14.77 12.79 -2.81
CA ILE A 22 14.01 12.57 -4.05
C ILE A 22 14.76 13.08 -5.30
N PRO A 23 15.41 14.26 -5.30
CA PRO A 23 16.16 14.71 -6.47
C PRO A 23 17.26 13.72 -6.87
N VAL A 24 17.98 13.19 -5.88
CA VAL A 24 19.02 12.17 -6.09
C VAL A 24 18.40 10.88 -6.64
N ALA A 25 17.29 10.41 -6.05
CA ALA A 25 16.59 9.22 -6.54
C ALA A 25 16.18 9.38 -8.01
N GLN A 26 15.66 10.55 -8.39
CA GLN A 26 15.29 10.81 -9.78
C GLN A 26 16.49 10.88 -10.72
N GLU A 27 17.59 11.52 -10.30
CA GLU A 27 18.83 11.62 -11.08
C GLU A 27 19.37 10.24 -11.46
N VAL A 28 19.32 9.29 -10.53
CA VAL A 28 19.83 7.92 -10.75
C VAL A 28 18.76 6.93 -11.24
N GLY A 29 17.54 7.39 -11.54
CA GLY A 29 16.46 6.57 -12.07
C GLY A 29 15.78 5.63 -11.07
N ILE A 30 15.85 5.94 -9.77
CA ILE A 30 15.17 5.21 -8.70
C ILE A 30 13.81 5.88 -8.39
N ASN A 31 12.78 5.04 -8.29
CA ASN A 31 11.46 5.43 -7.80
C ASN A 31 11.33 5.04 -6.33
N MET A 32 11.12 6.02 -5.44
CA MET A 32 10.88 5.80 -4.02
C MET A 32 9.40 5.50 -3.79
N ALA A 33 9.11 4.51 -2.93
CA ALA A 33 7.75 4.04 -2.66
C ALA A 33 7.47 4.02 -1.16
N VAL A 34 7.03 5.15 -0.58
CA VAL A 34 6.77 5.26 0.86
C VAL A 34 5.66 4.29 1.28
N HIS A 35 5.85 3.58 2.38
CA HIS A 35 4.84 2.71 2.96
C HIS A 35 3.99 3.49 3.97
N PRO A 36 2.67 3.24 4.05
CA PRO A 36 1.83 3.86 5.07
C PRO A 36 2.19 3.45 6.50
N ASP A 37 1.70 4.25 7.44
CA ASP A 37 1.69 3.90 8.84
C ASP A 37 0.79 2.67 9.11
N ASP A 38 1.21 1.77 10.01
CA ASP A 38 0.44 0.58 10.39
C ASP A 38 0.40 0.40 11.93
N PRO A 39 -0.76 0.60 12.60
CA PRO A 39 -2.02 1.08 12.05
C PRO A 39 -2.00 2.57 11.62
N PRO A 40 -2.83 3.02 10.66
CA PRO A 40 -2.81 4.38 10.10
C PRO A 40 -3.51 5.41 11.02
N ARG A 41 -3.04 5.52 12.25
CA ARG A 41 -3.51 6.45 13.28
C ARG A 41 -2.43 6.74 14.31
N PRO A 42 -2.43 7.92 14.96
CA PRO A 42 -1.52 8.22 16.07
C PRO A 42 -1.65 7.20 17.21
N ILE A 43 -0.50 6.76 17.74
CA ILE A 43 -0.43 5.83 18.88
C ILE A 43 0.65 6.30 19.84
N LEU A 44 0.49 5.99 21.14
CA LEU A 44 1.48 6.29 22.18
C LEU A 44 1.86 7.78 22.30
N GLY A 45 0.96 8.69 21.90
CA GLY A 45 1.21 10.13 21.87
C GLY A 45 2.15 10.59 20.74
N LEU A 46 2.41 9.74 19.74
CA LEU A 46 3.28 10.04 18.61
C LEU A 46 2.47 10.32 17.33
N PRO A 47 2.87 11.32 16.52
CA PRO A 47 2.25 11.58 15.23
C PRO A 47 2.58 10.46 14.21
N ARG A 48 1.64 10.24 13.30
CA ARG A 48 1.73 9.36 12.13
C ARG A 48 1.16 10.15 10.95
N ILE A 49 1.92 10.26 9.87
CA ILE A 49 1.75 11.30 8.83
C ILE A 49 1.75 10.74 7.40
N VAL A 50 1.58 9.42 7.27
CA VAL A 50 1.34 8.71 6.01
C VAL A 50 0.19 7.73 6.24
N SER A 51 -0.95 8.25 6.69
CA SER A 51 -2.10 7.48 7.18
C SER A 51 -3.37 7.66 6.34
N THR A 52 -3.54 8.80 5.67
CA THR A 52 -4.75 9.12 4.89
C THR A 52 -4.45 9.61 3.47
N ILE A 53 -5.50 9.82 2.68
CA ILE A 53 -5.39 10.40 1.34
C ILE A 53 -4.86 11.85 1.35
N GLU A 54 -5.14 12.62 2.41
CA GLU A 54 -4.61 13.97 2.61
C GLU A 54 -3.11 13.94 2.89
N ASP A 55 -2.62 12.92 3.61
CA ASP A 55 -1.19 12.72 3.80
C ASP A 55 -0.49 12.40 2.47
N MET A 56 -1.09 11.55 1.63
CA MET A 56 -0.58 11.29 0.28
C MET A 56 -0.54 12.57 -0.57
N GLN A 57 -1.59 13.40 -0.49
CA GLN A 57 -1.63 14.69 -1.17
C GLN A 57 -0.49 15.60 -0.69
N TYR A 58 -0.35 15.76 0.63
CA TYR A 58 0.73 16.54 1.23
C TYR A 58 2.12 16.04 0.81
N PHE A 59 2.29 14.72 0.72
CA PHE A 59 3.54 14.08 0.30
C PHE A 59 3.95 14.46 -1.12
N VAL A 60 2.98 14.44 -2.07
CA VAL A 60 3.23 14.86 -3.47
C VAL A 60 3.46 16.37 -3.58
N GLU A 61 2.70 17.18 -2.85
CA GLU A 61 2.85 18.64 -2.85
C GLU A 61 4.19 19.10 -2.27
N THR A 62 4.68 18.39 -1.25
CA THR A 62 5.97 18.69 -0.61
C THR A 62 7.14 18.50 -1.58
N GLN A 63 7.07 17.49 -2.44
CA GLN A 63 8.11 17.20 -3.41
C GLN A 63 7.49 16.58 -4.68
N PRO A 64 7.27 17.37 -5.75
CA PRO A 64 6.44 16.97 -6.90
C PRO A 64 7.17 16.11 -7.93
N LEU A 65 8.47 15.85 -7.79
CA LEU A 65 9.22 14.98 -8.69
C LEU A 65 8.60 13.58 -8.79
N ALA A 66 8.67 12.95 -9.97
CA ALA A 66 8.03 11.66 -10.22
C ALA A 66 8.61 10.57 -9.31
N ALA A 67 9.91 10.57 -9.04
CA ALA A 67 10.55 9.62 -8.13
C ALA A 67 9.94 9.59 -6.70
N ASN A 68 9.13 10.58 -6.31
CA ASN A 68 8.37 10.59 -5.06
C ASN A 68 7.02 9.89 -5.22
N GLY A 69 6.95 8.62 -4.82
CA GLY A 69 5.74 7.81 -4.93
C GLY A 69 5.46 6.92 -3.73
N PHE A 70 4.54 5.97 -3.96
CA PHE A 70 3.85 5.24 -2.90
C PHE A 70 3.98 3.72 -3.05
N THR A 71 4.08 3.06 -1.91
CA THR A 71 3.64 1.68 -1.75
C THR A 71 2.16 1.69 -1.37
N MET A 72 1.28 1.20 -2.25
CA MET A 72 -0.12 1.02 -1.92
C MET A 72 -0.28 -0.25 -1.07
N CYS A 73 -0.26 -0.10 0.26
CA CYS A 73 -0.55 -1.18 1.19
C CYS A 73 -2.01 -1.16 1.61
N THR A 74 -2.80 -2.02 1.00
CA THR A 74 -4.25 -2.11 1.27
C THR A 74 -4.54 -2.55 2.69
N GLY A 75 -3.69 -3.41 3.27
CA GLY A 75 -3.86 -3.89 4.64
C GLY A 75 -3.59 -2.83 5.70
N SER A 76 -2.67 -1.89 5.46
CA SER A 76 -2.41 -0.81 6.40
C SER A 76 -3.43 0.31 6.23
N TYR A 77 -3.60 0.85 5.01
CA TYR A 77 -4.58 1.92 4.77
C TYR A 77 -6.02 1.47 5.09
N GLY A 78 -6.35 0.20 4.82
CA GLY A 78 -7.68 -0.38 5.01
C GLY A 78 -8.11 -0.63 6.45
N VAL A 79 -7.20 -0.46 7.43
CA VAL A 79 -7.55 -0.57 8.86
C VAL A 79 -8.64 0.43 9.25
N ARG A 80 -8.64 1.62 8.64
CA ARG A 80 -9.61 2.69 8.94
C ARG A 80 -10.65 2.80 7.82
N ALA A 81 -11.93 2.89 8.21
CA ALA A 81 -13.06 2.81 7.29
C ALA A 81 -13.25 4.07 6.42
N ASP A 82 -12.65 5.20 6.81
CA ASP A 82 -12.71 6.47 6.08
C ASP A 82 -11.65 6.60 4.98
N ASN A 83 -10.75 5.62 4.84
CA ASN A 83 -9.88 5.51 3.67
C ASN A 83 -10.59 4.73 2.56
N ASP A 84 -11.02 5.43 1.51
CA ASP A 84 -11.48 4.81 0.26
C ASP A 84 -10.26 4.36 -0.56
N LEU A 85 -9.93 3.07 -0.45
CA LEU A 85 -8.74 2.50 -1.09
C LEU A 85 -8.80 2.55 -2.61
N VAL A 86 -9.99 2.47 -3.21
CA VAL A 86 -10.15 2.54 -4.66
C VAL A 86 -9.88 3.97 -5.10
N ALA A 87 -10.51 4.96 -4.47
CA ALA A 87 -10.29 6.37 -4.77
C ALA A 87 -8.83 6.81 -4.52
N MET A 88 -8.20 6.32 -3.44
CA MET A 88 -6.77 6.55 -3.18
C MET A 88 -5.89 5.96 -4.27
N THR A 89 -6.20 4.73 -4.71
CA THR A 89 -5.46 4.05 -5.77
C THR A 89 -5.60 4.78 -7.09
N GLU A 90 -6.82 5.17 -7.48
CA GLU A 90 -7.09 5.90 -8.72
C GLU A 90 -6.44 7.28 -8.75
N LYS A 91 -6.55 8.03 -7.63
CA LYS A 91 -6.02 9.40 -7.53
C LYS A 91 -4.51 9.48 -7.69
N PHE A 92 -3.77 8.51 -7.13
CA PHE A 92 -2.31 8.52 -7.10
C PHE A 92 -1.67 7.40 -7.95
N ALA A 93 -2.43 6.80 -8.87
CA ALA A 93 -2.02 5.60 -9.59
C ALA A 93 -0.68 5.76 -10.33
N ASP A 94 -0.46 6.92 -10.96
CA ASP A 94 0.77 7.28 -11.67
C ASP A 94 2.03 7.25 -10.79
N ARG A 95 1.83 7.37 -9.47
CA ARG A 95 2.87 7.37 -8.42
C ARG A 95 2.87 6.12 -7.56
N ILE A 96 2.02 5.13 -7.84
CA ILE A 96 2.11 3.83 -7.17
C ILE A 96 3.20 3.00 -7.86
N TYR A 97 4.26 2.71 -7.10
CA TYR A 97 5.44 2.00 -7.57
C TYR A 97 5.60 0.62 -6.96
N PHE A 98 4.82 0.33 -5.92
CA PHE A 98 4.77 -0.98 -5.30
C PHE A 98 3.41 -1.20 -4.64
N ALA A 99 2.94 -2.45 -4.57
CA ALA A 99 1.68 -2.79 -3.91
C ALA A 99 1.87 -3.92 -2.89
N HIS A 100 1.36 -3.71 -1.68
CA HIS A 100 1.15 -4.78 -0.71
C HIS A 100 -0.33 -5.10 -0.73
N LEU A 101 -0.68 -6.23 -1.33
CA LEU A 101 -2.06 -6.69 -1.41
C LEU A 101 -2.30 -7.69 -0.28
N ARG A 102 -3.09 -7.26 0.70
CA ARG A 102 -3.64 -8.08 1.79
C ARG A 102 -4.89 -7.41 2.35
N SER A 103 -5.61 -8.08 3.24
CA SER A 103 -6.83 -7.55 3.84
C SER A 103 -6.80 -7.73 5.36
N THR A 104 -7.31 -6.73 6.08
CA THR A 104 -7.62 -6.82 7.51
C THR A 104 -9.13 -6.87 7.69
N CYS A 105 -9.60 -7.39 8.81
CA CYS A 105 -11.00 -7.29 9.23
C CYS A 105 -11.08 -6.55 10.56
N ARG A 106 -11.83 -5.44 10.60
CA ARG A 106 -12.20 -4.76 11.84
C ARG A 106 -13.20 -5.58 12.63
N GLU A 107 -13.06 -5.54 13.96
CA GLU A 107 -13.96 -6.22 14.88
C GLU A 107 -15.07 -5.26 15.37
N GLU A 108 -15.87 -5.69 16.35
CA GLU A 108 -16.93 -4.87 16.94
C GLU A 108 -16.41 -3.51 17.45
N ASN A 109 -15.23 -3.51 18.07
CA ASN A 109 -14.48 -2.27 18.30
C ASN A 109 -13.73 -1.91 17.01
N PRO A 110 -14.04 -0.78 16.35
CA PRO A 110 -13.48 -0.43 15.05
C PRO A 110 -11.96 -0.14 15.07
N LEU A 111 -11.36 0.01 16.27
CA LEU A 111 -9.91 0.14 16.43
C LEU A 111 -9.20 -1.22 16.58
N SER A 112 -9.96 -2.28 16.86
CA SER A 112 -9.46 -3.66 16.90
C SER A 112 -9.62 -4.30 15.53
N PHE A 113 -8.58 -4.98 15.08
CA PHE A 113 -8.55 -5.63 13.77
C PHE A 113 -7.57 -6.80 13.79
N HIS A 114 -7.76 -7.75 12.88
CA HIS A 114 -6.82 -8.84 12.63
C HIS A 114 -6.54 -8.98 11.13
N GLU A 115 -5.44 -9.66 10.80
CA GLU A 115 -5.14 -10.05 9.42
C GLU A 115 -6.14 -11.13 8.98
N ASP A 116 -6.82 -10.91 7.86
CA ASP A 116 -7.85 -11.83 7.35
C ASP A 116 -7.37 -12.51 6.05
N CYS A 117 -8.17 -13.45 5.52
CA CYS A 117 -7.97 -13.99 4.19
C CYS A 117 -7.96 -12.86 3.15
N HIS A 118 -7.04 -12.94 2.19
CA HIS A 118 -6.74 -11.87 1.24
C HIS A 118 -7.94 -11.35 0.43
N LEU A 119 -8.98 -12.17 0.23
CA LEU A 119 -10.20 -11.81 -0.53
C LEU A 119 -11.47 -11.71 0.34
N GLN A 120 -11.38 -11.80 1.67
CA GLN A 120 -12.56 -11.86 2.56
C GLN A 120 -12.66 -10.71 3.57
N GLY A 121 -11.55 -10.05 3.89
CA GLY A 121 -11.58 -8.92 4.84
C GLY A 121 -12.22 -7.65 4.27
N ASP A 122 -11.98 -6.52 4.93
CA ASP A 122 -12.64 -5.23 4.64
C ASP A 122 -12.25 -4.61 3.28
N VAL A 123 -11.17 -5.08 2.66
CA VAL A 123 -10.66 -4.53 1.40
C VAL A 123 -11.46 -5.07 0.22
N ASP A 124 -12.03 -4.16 -0.59
CA ASP A 124 -12.52 -4.49 -1.94
C ASP A 124 -11.33 -4.74 -2.89
N MET A 125 -10.78 -5.95 -2.79
CA MET A 125 -9.59 -6.32 -3.53
C MET A 125 -9.83 -6.33 -5.04
N PHE A 126 -11.07 -6.64 -5.48
CA PHE A 126 -11.42 -6.64 -6.89
C PHE A 126 -11.23 -5.26 -7.50
N ASN A 127 -11.81 -4.22 -6.89
CA ASN A 127 -11.73 -2.87 -7.43
C ASN A 127 -10.36 -2.24 -7.23
N VAL A 128 -9.62 -2.55 -6.15
CA VAL A 128 -8.23 -2.09 -6.00
C VAL A 128 -7.33 -2.67 -7.09
N VAL A 129 -7.37 -3.98 -7.32
CA VAL A 129 -6.54 -4.62 -8.37
C VAL A 129 -6.94 -4.09 -9.75
N LYS A 130 -8.23 -3.88 -10.01
CA LYS A 130 -8.69 -3.28 -11.25
C LYS A 130 -8.15 -1.85 -11.45
N ALA A 131 -8.11 -1.02 -10.41
CA ALA A 131 -7.56 0.33 -10.48
C ALA A 131 -6.04 0.30 -10.79
N LEU A 132 -5.28 -0.59 -10.15
CA LEU A 132 -3.85 -0.79 -10.44
C LEU A 132 -3.63 -1.22 -11.91
N LEU A 133 -4.41 -2.20 -12.40
CA LEU A 133 -4.33 -2.66 -13.79
C LEU A 133 -4.71 -1.55 -14.78
N THR A 134 -5.71 -0.74 -14.45
CA THR A 134 -6.11 0.40 -15.29
C THR A 134 -4.93 1.34 -15.52
N GLU A 135 -4.17 1.62 -14.46
CA GLU A 135 -2.96 2.42 -14.57
C GLU A 135 -1.84 1.71 -15.34
N GLU A 136 -1.60 0.42 -15.14
CA GLU A 136 -0.61 -0.32 -15.94
C GLU A 136 -0.91 -0.27 -17.44
N TYR A 137 -2.18 -0.42 -17.84
CA TYR A 137 -2.59 -0.32 -19.23
C TYR A 137 -2.50 1.11 -19.76
N LYS A 138 -2.88 2.12 -18.96
CA LYS A 138 -2.67 3.53 -19.31
C LYS A 138 -1.19 3.85 -19.52
N ARG A 139 -0.29 3.33 -18.68
CA ARG A 139 1.17 3.48 -18.88
C ARG A 139 1.59 2.84 -20.21
N LYS A 140 1.13 1.62 -20.48
CA LYS A 140 1.43 0.88 -21.71
C LYS A 140 0.99 1.64 -22.97
N GLU A 141 -0.22 2.22 -22.97
CA GLU A 141 -0.73 3.05 -24.08
C GLU A 141 0.14 4.29 -24.34
N ASN A 142 0.75 4.83 -23.28
CA ASN A 142 1.69 5.95 -23.36
C ASN A 142 3.15 5.52 -23.59
N GLY A 143 3.39 4.26 -23.97
CA GLY A 143 4.73 3.73 -24.27
C GLY A 143 5.58 3.37 -23.05
N ASN A 144 5.00 3.41 -21.84
CA ASN A 144 5.66 3.00 -20.60
C ASN A 144 5.19 1.61 -20.18
N TYR A 145 6.03 0.60 -20.34
CA TYR A 145 5.70 -0.80 -20.02
C TYR A 145 5.96 -1.19 -18.55
N ARG A 146 6.21 -0.22 -17.67
CA ARG A 146 6.50 -0.47 -16.26
C ARG A 146 5.24 -0.92 -15.51
N LEU A 147 5.25 -2.19 -15.12
CA LEU A 147 4.26 -2.79 -14.22
C LEU A 147 4.42 -2.25 -12.78
N ILE A 148 3.37 -2.43 -11.97
CA ILE A 148 3.38 -2.20 -10.53
C ILE A 148 3.69 -3.54 -9.86
N PRO A 149 4.92 -3.76 -9.35
CA PRO A 149 5.20 -4.97 -8.61
C PRO A 149 4.26 -5.10 -7.40
N MET A 150 3.88 -6.32 -7.08
CA MET A 150 3.07 -6.60 -5.90
C MET A 150 3.68 -7.72 -5.06
N ARG A 151 3.30 -7.76 -3.78
CA ARG A 151 3.51 -8.94 -2.92
C ARG A 151 2.25 -9.19 -2.07
N PRO A 152 2.00 -10.44 -1.63
CA PRO A 152 0.83 -10.78 -0.80
C PRO A 152 0.93 -10.29 0.65
N ASP A 153 2.01 -9.55 0.95
CA ASP A 153 2.38 -9.03 2.26
C ASP A 153 2.46 -10.08 3.37
N HIS A 154 1.40 -10.22 4.16
CA HIS A 154 1.28 -11.18 5.26
C HIS A 154 0.39 -12.35 4.87
N GLY A 155 0.53 -13.47 5.57
CA GLY A 155 -0.35 -14.62 5.43
C GLY A 155 -0.51 -15.35 6.75
N HIS A 156 -1.65 -16.03 6.91
CA HIS A 156 -1.89 -16.82 8.12
C HIS A 156 -0.85 -17.94 8.26
N GLN A 157 -0.49 -18.25 9.50
CA GLN A 157 0.26 -19.45 9.80
C GLN A 157 -0.69 -20.64 9.69
N MET A 158 -0.44 -21.55 8.75
CA MET A 158 -1.34 -22.64 8.42
C MET A 158 -0.58 -23.88 7.95
N LEU A 159 -1.25 -25.04 8.00
CA LEU A 159 -0.69 -26.34 7.61
C LEU A 159 0.67 -26.58 8.31
N ASP A 160 1.68 -27.06 7.60
CA ASP A 160 3.00 -27.40 8.13
C ASP A 160 3.69 -26.23 8.85
N ASP A 161 3.32 -24.98 8.51
CA ASP A 161 3.92 -23.81 9.15
C ASP A 161 3.47 -23.65 10.62
N LEU A 162 2.36 -24.26 11.04
CA LEU A 162 1.91 -24.26 12.45
C LEU A 162 2.88 -24.99 13.39
N HIS A 163 3.67 -25.92 12.86
CA HIS A 163 4.64 -26.71 13.62
C HIS A 163 6.05 -26.12 13.55
N LYS A 164 6.20 -24.89 13.02
CA LYS A 164 7.49 -24.20 12.87
C LYS A 164 7.53 -22.95 13.74
N LYS A 165 8.75 -22.57 14.14
CA LYS A 165 9.02 -21.20 14.59
C LYS A 165 9.07 -20.31 13.35
N THR A 166 8.07 -19.46 13.17
CA THR A 166 7.96 -18.56 12.02
C THR A 166 8.20 -17.11 12.41
N ASN A 167 8.52 -16.28 11.42
CA ASN A 167 8.39 -14.83 11.57
C ASN A 167 6.89 -14.48 11.51
N PRO A 168 6.33 -13.72 12.48
CA PRO A 168 4.90 -13.44 12.55
C PRO A 168 4.36 -12.82 11.24
N GLY A 169 3.37 -13.46 10.62
CA GLY A 169 2.80 -13.04 9.33
C GLY A 169 3.62 -13.43 8.09
N TYR A 170 4.83 -13.97 8.25
CA TYR A 170 5.75 -14.29 7.16
C TYR A 170 5.98 -15.80 6.96
N SER A 171 5.07 -16.64 7.45
CA SER A 171 4.98 -18.05 7.05
C SER A 171 4.84 -18.18 5.52
N ALA A 172 5.21 -19.32 4.95
CA ALA A 172 5.24 -19.49 3.51
C ALA A 172 3.85 -19.82 2.95
N ILE A 173 3.14 -20.77 3.57
CA ILE A 173 1.93 -21.37 3.00
C ILE A 173 0.79 -20.34 2.91
N GLY A 174 0.57 -19.54 3.95
CA GLY A 174 -0.47 -18.49 3.93
C GLY A 174 -0.19 -17.41 2.89
N ARG A 175 1.07 -16.99 2.73
CA ARG A 175 1.45 -15.99 1.71
C ARG A 175 1.39 -16.56 0.30
N LEU A 176 1.77 -17.83 0.11
CA LEU A 176 1.60 -18.55 -1.15
C LEU A 176 0.12 -18.60 -1.55
N LYS A 177 -0.78 -18.91 -0.61
CA LYS A 177 -2.23 -18.89 -0.82
C LYS A 177 -2.70 -17.52 -1.30
N GLY A 178 -2.37 -16.45 -0.57
CA GLY A 178 -2.74 -15.08 -0.97
C GLY A 178 -2.22 -14.70 -2.36
N LEU A 179 -0.96 -15.05 -2.66
CA LEU A 179 -0.38 -14.82 -3.98
C LEU A 179 -1.12 -15.58 -5.09
N ALA A 180 -1.59 -16.80 -4.82
CA ALA A 180 -2.40 -17.56 -5.77
C ALA A 180 -3.79 -16.92 -5.99
N GLU A 181 -4.42 -16.43 -4.92
CA GLU A 181 -5.69 -15.69 -4.98
C GLU A 181 -5.57 -14.45 -5.87
N PHE A 182 -4.53 -13.62 -5.67
CA PHE A 182 -4.30 -12.44 -6.50
C PHE A 182 -3.99 -12.76 -7.95
N ARG A 183 -3.18 -13.79 -8.21
CA ARG A 183 -2.85 -14.21 -9.58
C ARG A 183 -4.10 -14.60 -10.37
N GLY A 184 -5.05 -15.30 -9.72
CA GLY A 184 -6.32 -15.66 -10.34
C GLY A 184 -7.19 -14.44 -10.61
N LEU A 185 -7.32 -13.54 -9.63
CA LEU A 185 -8.08 -12.29 -9.75
C LEU A 185 -7.53 -11.39 -10.87
N GLU A 186 -6.22 -11.16 -10.88
CA GLU A 186 -5.52 -10.35 -11.88
C GLU A 186 -5.72 -10.91 -13.29
N LEU A 187 -5.53 -12.23 -13.48
CA LEU A 187 -5.74 -12.89 -14.77
C LEU A 187 -7.16 -12.71 -15.28
N ALA A 188 -8.16 -12.88 -14.41
CA ALA A 188 -9.56 -12.71 -14.77
C ALA A 188 -9.86 -11.26 -15.16
N LEU A 189 -9.38 -10.28 -14.38
CA LEU A 189 -9.55 -8.85 -14.67
C LEU A 189 -8.93 -8.46 -16.02
N LYS A 190 -7.71 -8.93 -16.31
CA LYS A 190 -7.04 -8.72 -17.62
C LYS A 190 -7.90 -9.20 -18.78
N LYS A 191 -8.40 -10.44 -18.69
CA LYS A 191 -9.25 -11.05 -19.72
C LYS A 191 -10.57 -10.34 -19.94
N VAL A 192 -11.21 -9.87 -18.88
CA VAL A 192 -12.55 -9.28 -18.97
C VAL A 192 -12.52 -7.82 -19.41
N TYR A 193 -11.52 -7.05 -18.95
CA TYR A 193 -11.53 -5.59 -19.12
C TYR A 193 -10.50 -5.04 -20.10
N PHE A 194 -9.39 -5.75 -20.34
CA PHE A 194 -8.22 -5.15 -21.00
C PHE A 194 -7.66 -5.94 -22.20
N GLU A 195 -7.98 -7.23 -22.31
CA GLU A 195 -7.71 -8.04 -23.51
C GLU A 195 -8.96 -8.03 -24.40
N LYS A 196 -9.00 -7.12 -25.39
CA LYS A 196 -9.94 -7.18 -26.51
C LYS A 196 -9.19 -7.50 -27.80
#